data_AF-A0A4Q6XFT4-F1
#
_entry.id   AF-A0A4Q6XFT4-F1
#
_cell.length_a   1.000
_cell.length_b   1.000
_cell.length_c   1.000
_cell.angle_alpha   90.00
_cell.angle_beta   90.00
_cell.angle_gamma   90.00
#
_symmetry.space_group_name_H-M   'P 1'
#
loop_
_entity.id
_entity.type
_entity.pdbx_description
1 polymer ?
#
loop_
_entity_poly.entity_id
_entity_poly.type
_entity_poly.pdbx_seq_one_letter_code
_entity_poly.pdbx_strand_id
1 'polypeptide(L)'
;MKTHNLQGHLLQQFLQYSISELIELNNDLVKGTGWGRDRSAFRTAVISALRRKGVDLSPIISRDDGFTTIHMVPIKLSGDNNIIIAG
;
A
#
# COMPACT_ATOMS: atom_id res chain seq x y z
N MET A 1 9.49 -27.60 1.63
CA MET A 1 9.29 -26.40 0.77
C MET A 1 8.77 -25.29 1.66
N LYS A 2 9.57 -24.26 1.97
CA LYS A 2 9.07 -23.11 2.74
C LYS A 2 8.13 -22.34 1.82
N THR A 3 6.83 -22.35 2.12
CA THR A 3 5.90 -21.38 1.55
C THR A 3 6.41 -20.00 1.92
N HIS A 4 7.16 -19.36 1.04
CA HIS A 4 7.50 -17.95 1.21
C HIS A 4 6.17 -17.22 1.33
N ASN A 5 5.92 -16.60 2.49
CA ASN A 5 4.72 -15.81 2.70
C ASN A 5 4.63 -14.79 1.55
N LEU A 6 3.57 -14.88 0.73
CA LEU A 6 3.39 -14.07 -0.47
C LEU A 6 3.60 -12.57 -0.19
N GLN A 7 3.08 -12.09 0.95
CA GLN A 7 3.29 -10.72 1.40
C GLN A 7 4.77 -10.38 1.56
N GLY A 8 5.56 -11.29 2.14
CA GLY A 8 6.99 -11.12 2.34
C GLY A 8 7.76 -11.06 1.02
N HIS A 9 7.39 -11.92 0.05
CA HIS A 9 7.98 -11.89 -1.28
C HIS A 9 7.66 -10.58 -2.02
N LEU A 10 6.38 -10.19 -2.05
CA LEU A 10 5.94 -8.94 -2.67
C LEU A 10 6.61 -7.72 -2.03
N LEU A 11 6.75 -7.70 -0.70
CA LEU A 11 7.43 -6.61 -0.01
C LEU A 11 8.89 -6.47 -0.47
N GLN A 12 9.64 -7.57 -0.61
CA GLN A 12 11.02 -7.50 -1.10
C GLN A 12 11.10 -6.92 -2.52
N GLN A 13 10.15 -7.25 -3.39
CA GLN A 13 10.07 -6.68 -4.74
C GLN A 13 9.73 -5.18 -4.69
N PHE A 14 8.70 -4.80 -3.93
CA PHE A 14 8.22 -3.42 -3.83
C PHE A 14 9.22 -2.46 -3.16
N LEU A 15 10.18 -2.95 -2.39
CA LEU A 15 11.26 -2.11 -1.87
C LEU A 15 12.16 -1.55 -2.99
N GLN A 16 12.23 -2.21 -4.14
CA GLN A 16 12.97 -1.74 -5.31
C GLN A 16 12.22 -0.66 -6.11
N TYR A 17 10.90 -0.52 -5.89
CA TYR A 17 10.05 0.38 -6.68
C TYR A 17 10.16 1.81 -6.14
N SER A 18 9.97 2.80 -6.99
CA SER A 18 9.81 4.21 -6.59
C SER A 18 8.49 4.43 -5.83
N ILE A 19 8.38 5.57 -5.13
CA ILE A 19 7.12 5.93 -4.45
C ILE A 19 5.97 6.06 -5.46
N SER A 20 6.23 6.63 -6.63
CA SER A 20 5.23 6.80 -7.70
C SER A 20 4.70 5.47 -8.21
N GLU A 21 5.58 4.49 -8.48
CA GLU A 21 5.17 3.14 -8.88
C GLU A 21 4.32 2.46 -7.80
N LEU A 22 4.67 2.62 -6.52
CA LEU A 22 3.87 2.08 -5.42
C LEU A 22 2.48 2.73 -5.30
N ILE A 23 2.38 4.02 -5.62
CA ILE A 23 1.10 4.73 -5.68
C ILE A 23 0.24 4.18 -6.82
N GLU A 24 0.82 3.95 -8.00
CA GLU A 24 0.13 3.34 -9.14
C GLU A 24 -0.41 1.95 -8.78
N LEU A 25 0.43 1.10 -8.16
CA LEU A 25 0.01 -0.23 -7.70
C LEU A 25 -1.15 -0.17 -6.69
N ASN A 26 -1.13 0.79 -5.75
CA ASN A 26 -2.26 0.99 -4.82
C ASN A 26 -3.53 1.37 -5.60
N ASN A 27 -3.43 2.29 -6.55
CA ASN A 27 -4.59 2.81 -7.26
C ASN A 27 -5.21 1.76 -8.18
N ASP A 28 -4.39 0.93 -8.82
CA ASP A 28 -4.86 -0.22 -9.60
C ASP A 28 -5.59 -1.23 -8.72
N LEU A 29 -5.02 -1.52 -7.53
CA LEU A 29 -5.67 -2.38 -6.56
C LEU A 29 -7.05 -1.83 -6.13
N VAL A 30 -7.18 -0.51 -5.93
CA VAL A 30 -8.46 0.13 -5.57
C VAL A 30 -9.48 0.00 -6.69
N LYS A 31 -9.07 0.16 -7.95
CA LYS A 31 -9.90 -0.03 -9.15
C LYS A 31 -10.36 -1.48 -9.37
N GLY A 32 -9.84 -2.43 -8.58
CA GLY A 32 -10.30 -3.82 -8.58
C GLY A 32 -9.61 -4.72 -9.61
N THR A 33 -8.42 -4.35 -10.09
CA THR A 33 -7.69 -5.19 -11.05
C THR A 33 -7.00 -6.38 -10.37
N GLY A 34 -7.23 -7.58 -10.89
CA GLY A 34 -6.27 -8.71 -10.91
C GLY A 34 -5.96 -9.51 -9.64
N TRP A 35 -6.15 -9.00 -8.41
CA TRP A 35 -5.54 -9.64 -7.22
C TRP A 35 -6.43 -10.62 -6.43
N GLY A 36 -7.73 -10.69 -6.72
CA GLY A 36 -8.64 -11.69 -6.16
C GLY A 36 -8.48 -11.93 -4.64
N ARG A 37 -8.21 -13.19 -4.26
CA ARG A 37 -8.01 -13.63 -2.87
C ARG A 37 -6.72 -13.10 -2.21
N ASP A 38 -5.74 -12.71 -3.02
CA ASP A 38 -4.41 -12.27 -2.57
C ASP A 38 -4.34 -10.73 -2.42
N ARG A 39 -5.46 -10.04 -2.65
CA ARG A 39 -5.60 -8.58 -2.56
C ARG A 39 -5.11 -8.02 -1.22
N SER A 40 -5.39 -8.72 -0.11
CA SER A 40 -4.97 -8.29 1.23
C SER A 40 -3.46 -8.37 1.42
N ALA A 41 -2.82 -9.46 0.98
CA ALA A 41 -1.38 -9.64 1.04
C ALA A 41 -0.65 -8.61 0.16
N PHE A 42 -1.15 -8.40 -1.06
CA PHE A 42 -0.60 -7.40 -1.99
C PHE A 42 -0.70 -5.99 -1.40
N ARG A 43 -1.89 -5.59 -0.93
CA ARG A 43 -2.10 -4.27 -0.33
C ARG A 43 -1.18 -4.03 0.86
N THR A 44 -1.07 -5.02 1.73
CA THR A 44 -0.23 -4.93 2.93
C THR A 44 1.23 -4.75 2.55
N ALA A 45 1.70 -5.43 1.50
CA ALA A 45 3.05 -5.27 0.97
C ALA A 45 3.28 -3.86 0.39
N VAL A 46 2.35 -3.31 -0.39
CA VAL A 46 2.44 -1.93 -0.95
C VAL A 46 2.50 -0.89 0.17
N ILE A 47 1.59 -0.96 1.14
CA ILE A 47 1.53 -0.04 2.29
C ILE A 47 2.83 -0.14 3.11
N SER A 48 3.33 -1.36 3.33
CA SER A 48 4.57 -1.56 4.06
C SER A 48 5.78 -0.98 3.32
N ALA A 49 5.82 -1.08 1.98
CA ALA A 49 6.87 -0.49 1.17
C ALA A 49 6.83 1.04 1.19
N LEU A 50 5.64 1.65 1.04
CA LEU A 50 5.45 3.10 1.17
C LEU A 50 5.93 3.62 2.53
N ARG A 51 5.50 2.96 3.62
CA ARG A 51 5.94 3.32 4.98
C ARG A 51 7.45 3.23 5.16
N ARG A 52 8.09 2.18 4.62
CA ARG A 52 9.55 2.00 4.68
C ARG A 52 10.32 3.05 3.89
N LYS A 53 9.69 3.68 2.89
CA LYS A 53 10.24 4.80 2.11
C LYS A 53 9.96 6.16 2.76
N GLY A 54 9.38 6.19 3.96
CA GLY A 54 9.09 7.41 4.70
C GLY A 54 7.85 8.16 4.22
N VAL A 55 6.94 7.47 3.51
CA VAL A 55 5.67 8.08 3.10
C VAL A 55 4.74 8.20 4.30
N ASP A 56 4.15 9.38 4.51
CA ASP A 56 3.12 9.56 5.53
C ASP A 56 1.80 8.95 5.06
N LEU A 57 1.37 7.90 5.76
CA LEU A 57 0.14 7.15 5.47
C LEU A 57 -1.05 7.60 6.34
N SER A 58 -0.87 8.61 7.20
CA SER A 58 -1.95 9.19 8.00
C SER A 58 -3.24 9.53 7.22
N PRO A 59 -3.20 9.91 5.92
CA PRO A 59 -4.42 10.22 5.17
C PRO A 59 -5.29 9.00 4.86
N ILE A 60 -4.75 7.79 4.93
CA ILE A 60 -5.48 6.54 4.64
C ILE A 60 -5.51 5.56 5.81
N ILE A 61 -4.89 5.91 6.95
CA ILE A 61 -4.89 5.09 8.17
C ILE A 61 -5.61 5.86 9.28
N SER A 62 -6.76 5.35 9.70
CA SER A 62 -7.48 5.84 10.88
C SER A 62 -7.27 4.89 12.06
N ARG A 63 -7.25 5.44 13.27
CA ARG A 63 -7.25 4.68 14.53
C ARG A 63 -8.42 5.15 15.37
N ASP A 64 -9.33 4.24 15.67
CA ASP A 64 -10.54 4.51 16.44
C ASP A 64 -10.77 3.35 17.40
N ASP A 65 -10.93 3.64 18.69
CA ASP A 65 -11.24 2.68 19.75
C ASP A 65 -10.39 1.39 19.75
N GLY A 66 -9.08 1.54 19.51
CA GLY A 66 -8.13 0.42 19.49
C GLY A 66 -8.08 -0.36 18.16
N PHE A 67 -8.92 -0.02 17.19
CA PHE A 67 -8.91 -0.58 15.85
C PHE A 67 -8.15 0.32 14.88
N THR A 68 -7.33 -0.28 14.02
CA THR A 68 -6.69 0.42 12.90
C THR A 68 -7.43 0.09 11.62
N THR A 69 -7.98 1.11 10.97
CA THR A 69 -8.67 0.98 9.68
C THR A 69 -7.80 1.58 8.59
N ILE A 70 -7.63 0.86 7.49
CA ILE A 70 -6.88 1.34 6.34
C ILE A 70 -7.84 1.53 5.16
N HIS A 71 -8.13 2.77 4.81
CA HIS A 71 -9.11 3.15 3.77
C HIS A 71 -8.64 2.75 2.37
N MET A 72 -9.45 1.97 1.66
CA MET A 72 -9.14 1.50 0.31
C MET A 72 -9.56 2.56 -0.72
N VAL A 73 -8.73 3.59 -0.85
CA VAL A 73 -8.98 4.76 -1.71
C VAL A 73 -7.79 5.03 -2.61
N PRO A 74 -8.00 5.65 -3.79
CA PRO A 74 -6.91 6.10 -4.62
C PRO A 74 -6.11 7.19 -3.90
N ILE A 75 -4.80 7.25 -4.14
CA ILE A 75 -3.90 8.22 -3.53
C ILE A 75 -3.02 8.87 -4.60
N LYS A 76 -2.51 10.06 -4.28
CA LYS A 76 -1.52 10.78 -5.10
C LYS A 76 -0.45 11.40 -4.20
N LEU A 77 0.74 11.62 -4.75
CA LEU A 77 1.83 12.30 -4.05
C LEU A 77 1.55 13.81 -4.00
N SER A 78 1.73 14.43 -2.82
CA SER A 78 1.46 15.85 -2.58
C SER A 78 2.72 16.68 -2.27
N GLY A 79 3.92 16.10 -2.43
CA GLY A 79 5.21 16.70 -2.03
C GLY A 79 5.73 16.13 -0.71
N ASP A 80 7.05 16.23 -0.46
CA ASP A 80 7.71 15.79 0.78
C ASP A 80 7.32 14.39 1.28
N ASN A 81 7.23 13.41 0.37
CA ASN A 81 6.78 12.05 0.66
C ASN A 81 5.39 11.96 1.32
N ASN A 82 4.58 13.00 1.26
CA ASN A 82 3.20 12.98 1.74
C ASN A 82 2.27 12.53 0.61
N ILE A 83 1.31 11.68 0.95
CA ILE A 83 0.20 11.34 0.05
C ILE A 83 -1.05 12.11 0.43
N ILE A 84 -1.99 12.21 -0.51
CA ILE A 84 -3.37 12.66 -0.26
C ILE A 84 -4.32 11.74 -1.01
N ILE A 85 -5.56 11.67 -0.55
CA ILE A 85 -6.61 10.92 -1.25
C ILE A 85 -6.86 11.57 -2.61
N ALA A 86 -6.80 10.78 -3.67
CA ALA A 86 -7.17 11.20 -5.01
C ALA A 86 -8.67 10.95 -5.18
N GLY A 87 -9.43 12.05 -5.20
CA GLY A 87 -10.86 12.07 -5.52
C GLY A 87 -11.13 11.94 -7.01
#